data_AF-A0A382DC34-F1
#
_entry.id   AF-A0A382DC34-F1
#
_cell.length_a   1.000
_cell.length_b   1.000
_cell.length_c   1.000
_cell.angle_alpha   90.00
_cell.angle_beta   90.00
_cell.angle_gamma   90.00
#
_symmetry.space_group_name_H-M   'P 1'
#
loop_
_entity.id
_entity.type
_entity.pdbx_description
1 polymer ?
#
loop_
_entity_poly.entity_id
_entity_poly.type
_entity_poly.pdbx_seq_one_letter_code
_entity_poly.pdbx_strand_id
1 'polypeptide(L)'
;MELTREQQRIAAIAVAGLMTVSLAAFALYSFNDGDDDGSSHWSANWVDPVTEITGPGNHSHNNLTEHFLATDNMTLIDYHNLNCDGQLTPSLGNNLWVGRSCDSEYKNTAPTPGDNSEVIIEGDFPDCVEGCYAYVAAYNQFHILDIREPNNVQQLSTYYADLARIIDIKVTQDNNWVLINHELTNSELDPIPSGSEGNSGMNRLDLIDVSDKTNPVKRAEWNNPPAGFHNQDVHVYCDWSNAPPLTSDCHVFLFGADPYPEIGGGGNYKGTQIFWAPGIFLDSDNSSAVRPIERHGGYSPDPGTTCGGTVFNHDNVIHRHPITGQLLLYAAYWDAGLRILDVSTPPLVPDPYGVSWPQNNEVGRWMGCSSANDGWYGPEGGGHAGMS
;
A
#
# COMPACT_ATOMS: atom_id res chain seq x y z
N MET A 1 -62.50 9.93 11.69
CA MET A 1 -62.90 9.88 10.28
C MET A 1 -63.07 8.40 9.95
N GLU A 2 -64.30 7.90 9.81
CA GLU A 2 -64.54 6.48 9.54
C GLU A 2 -64.14 6.17 8.09
N LEU A 3 -63.28 5.15 7.89
CA LEU A 3 -62.92 4.69 6.54
C LEU A 3 -64.17 4.18 5.83
N THR A 4 -64.29 4.48 4.54
CA THR A 4 -65.37 3.93 3.72
C THR A 4 -65.23 2.40 3.61
N ARG A 5 -66.36 1.71 3.42
CA ARG A 5 -66.40 0.23 3.32
C ARG A 5 -65.47 -0.31 2.22
N GLU A 6 -65.20 0.49 1.20
CA GLU A 6 -64.29 0.18 0.10
C GLU A 6 -62.81 0.33 0.51
N GLN A 7 -62.48 1.38 1.27
CA GLN A 7 -61.14 1.55 1.84
C GLN A 7 -60.82 0.47 2.88
N GLN A 8 -61.81 0.03 3.68
CA GLN A 8 -61.63 -1.10 4.59
C GLN A 8 -61.38 -2.42 3.86
N ARG A 9 -62.03 -2.64 2.70
CA ARG A 9 -61.76 -3.82 1.85
C ARG A 9 -60.37 -3.79 1.24
N ILE A 10 -59.94 -2.63 0.72
CA ILE A 10 -58.59 -2.47 0.15
C ILE A 10 -57.53 -2.67 1.24
N ALA A 11 -57.72 -2.08 2.43
CA ALA A 11 -56.80 -2.27 3.55
C ALA A 11 -56.76 -3.74 4.00
N ALA A 12 -57.90 -4.43 4.07
CA ALA A 12 -57.95 -5.85 4.41
C ALA A 12 -57.24 -6.73 3.38
N ILE A 13 -57.39 -6.44 2.09
CA ILE A 13 -56.68 -7.14 1.02
C ILE A 13 -55.17 -6.89 1.07
N ALA A 14 -54.75 -5.64 1.32
CA ALA A 14 -53.34 -5.27 1.45
C ALA A 14 -52.69 -5.95 2.67
N VAL A 15 -53.37 -5.97 3.81
CA VAL A 15 -52.89 -6.67 5.03
C VAL A 15 -52.85 -8.18 4.82
N ALA A 16 -53.86 -8.76 4.18
CA ALA A 16 -53.85 -10.18 3.83
C ALA A 16 -52.69 -10.52 2.88
N GLY A 17 -52.45 -9.68 1.87
CA GLY A 17 -51.34 -9.81 0.93
C GLY A 17 -49.98 -9.75 1.64
N LEU A 18 -49.79 -8.77 2.52
CA LEU A 18 -48.56 -8.63 3.32
C LEU A 18 -48.35 -9.84 4.23
N MET A 19 -49.40 -10.32 4.91
CA MET A 19 -49.29 -11.52 5.75
C MET A 19 -48.97 -12.78 4.94
N THR A 20 -49.53 -12.94 3.74
CA THR A 20 -49.18 -14.06 2.86
C THR A 20 -47.74 -14.00 2.38
N VAL A 21 -47.22 -12.81 2.06
CA VAL A 21 -45.81 -12.64 1.66
C VAL A 21 -44.89 -12.91 2.86
N SER A 22 -45.22 -12.43 4.06
CA SER A 22 -44.45 -12.71 5.27
C SER A 22 -44.45 -14.20 5.64
N LEU A 23 -45.59 -14.90 5.50
CA LEU A 23 -45.67 -16.34 5.74
C LEU A 23 -44.91 -17.15 4.68
N ALA A 24 -44.94 -16.74 3.41
CA ALA A 24 -44.16 -17.36 2.36
C ALA A 24 -42.65 -17.15 2.55
N ALA A 25 -42.24 -15.95 2.97
CA ALA A 25 -40.85 -15.64 3.31
C ALA A 25 -40.37 -16.43 4.53
N PHE A 26 -41.21 -16.55 5.57
CA PHE A 26 -40.91 -17.36 6.75
C PHE A 26 -40.82 -18.85 6.40
N ALA A 27 -41.73 -19.37 5.58
CA ALA A 27 -41.66 -20.75 5.11
C ALA A 27 -40.39 -21.01 4.30
N LEU A 28 -40.02 -20.11 3.38
CA LEU A 28 -38.77 -20.21 2.61
C LEU A 28 -37.53 -20.16 3.52
N TYR A 29 -37.56 -19.36 4.59
CA TYR A 29 -36.50 -19.33 5.60
C TYR A 29 -36.43 -20.65 6.38
N SER A 30 -37.57 -21.17 6.85
CA SER A 30 -37.63 -22.43 7.62
C SER A 30 -37.37 -23.69 6.80
N PHE A 31 -37.56 -23.66 5.48
CA PHE A 31 -37.16 -24.76 4.58
C PHE A 31 -35.69 -24.67 4.15
N ASN A 32 -34.97 -23.62 4.55
CA ASN A 32 -33.53 -23.47 4.31
C ASN A 32 -32.68 -23.88 5.53
N ASP A 33 -33.30 -24.28 6.64
CA ASP A 33 -32.63 -24.93 7.77
C ASP A 33 -32.53 -26.44 7.51
N GLY A 34 -31.45 -26.83 6.84
CA GLY A 34 -30.95 -28.20 6.90
C GLY A 34 -30.19 -28.40 8.21
N ASP A 35 -30.78 -29.18 9.11
CA ASP A 35 -30.18 -29.91 10.25
C ASP A 35 -28.91 -29.29 10.87
N ASP A 36 -29.14 -28.41 11.85
CA ASP A 36 -28.12 -27.84 12.73
C ASP A 36 -27.89 -28.82 13.91
N ASP A 37 -27.02 -29.82 13.71
CA ASP A 37 -26.50 -30.67 14.78
C ASP A 37 -25.05 -30.25 15.11
N GLY A 38 -24.89 -29.79 16.36
CA GLY A 38 -23.76 -29.01 16.85
C GLY A 38 -22.35 -29.49 16.48
N SER A 39 -21.56 -28.59 15.90
CA SER A 39 -20.22 -28.22 16.36
C SER A 39 -19.58 -27.23 15.38
N SER A 40 -18.97 -26.16 15.92
CA SER A 40 -17.99 -25.28 15.25
C SER A 40 -18.36 -24.73 13.85
N HIS A 41 -18.98 -23.55 13.79
CA HIS A 41 -19.09 -22.81 12.51
C HIS A 41 -18.80 -21.31 12.64
N TRP A 42 -17.64 -20.98 13.21
CA TRP A 42 -16.94 -19.73 12.87
C TRP A 42 -15.52 -19.98 12.32
N SER A 43 -15.20 -21.23 11.99
CA SER A 43 -14.36 -21.48 10.82
C SER A 43 -15.24 -21.35 9.59
N ALA A 44 -15.55 -20.12 9.17
CA ALA A 44 -15.49 -19.87 7.74
C ALA A 44 -14.01 -20.08 7.38
N ASN A 45 -13.65 -21.36 7.23
CA ASN A 45 -12.39 -21.78 6.67
C ASN A 45 -12.42 -21.19 5.26
N TRP A 46 -11.90 -19.98 5.13
CA TRP A 46 -11.34 -19.50 3.90
C TRP A 46 -10.17 -20.43 3.59
N VAL A 47 -10.51 -21.60 3.09
CA VAL A 47 -9.59 -22.40 2.30
C VAL A 47 -9.65 -21.70 0.95
N ASP A 48 -8.52 -21.17 0.49
CA ASP A 48 -8.27 -21.12 -0.95
C ASP A 48 -7.67 -22.47 -1.30
N PRO A 49 -8.46 -23.47 -1.73
CA PRO A 49 -7.91 -24.73 -2.14
C PRO A 49 -7.74 -24.60 -3.66
N VAL A 50 -6.55 -24.20 -4.10
CA VAL A 50 -6.01 -24.90 -5.26
C VAL A 50 -6.23 -26.39 -4.96
N THR A 51 -6.85 -27.15 -5.86
CA THR A 51 -7.16 -28.56 -5.59
C THR A 51 -5.87 -29.24 -5.16
N GLU A 52 -5.79 -29.73 -3.92
CA GLU A 52 -4.59 -30.30 -3.35
C GLU A 52 -4.02 -31.35 -4.32
N ILE A 53 -2.90 -31.03 -4.99
CA ILE A 53 -2.26 -31.98 -5.90
C ILE A 53 -1.60 -33.03 -5.02
N THR A 54 -2.30 -34.13 -4.76
CA THR A 54 -1.77 -35.29 -4.03
C THR A 54 -0.80 -36.12 -4.90
N GLY A 55 0.19 -35.47 -5.51
CA GLY A 55 1.20 -36.10 -6.39
C GLY A 55 2.40 -35.18 -6.69
N PRO A 56 3.52 -35.71 -7.21
CA PRO A 56 4.78 -34.98 -7.40
C PRO A 56 4.76 -33.96 -8.57
N GLY A 57 3.60 -33.43 -8.92
CA GLY A 57 3.44 -32.39 -9.95
C GLY A 57 3.26 -31.03 -9.30
N ASN A 58 4.11 -30.07 -9.65
CA ASN A 58 3.87 -28.66 -9.33
C ASN A 58 2.54 -28.23 -9.97
N HIS A 59 1.71 -27.48 -9.22
CA HIS A 59 0.57 -26.78 -9.82
C HIS A 59 1.07 -25.54 -10.57
N SER A 60 0.27 -25.06 -11.52
CA SER A 60 0.63 -23.95 -12.38
C SER A 60 -0.39 -22.83 -12.21
N HIS A 61 0.07 -21.62 -11.90
CA HIS A 61 -0.78 -20.42 -11.86
C HIS A 61 -1.24 -19.95 -13.26
N ASN A 62 -0.95 -20.73 -14.31
CA ASN A 62 -1.30 -20.42 -15.69
C ASN A 62 -2.64 -21.04 -16.12
N ASN A 63 -3.32 -21.79 -15.24
CA ASN A 63 -4.60 -22.41 -15.54
C ASN A 63 -5.61 -22.13 -14.43
N LEU A 64 -6.48 -21.14 -14.67
CA LEU A 64 -7.53 -20.75 -13.75
C LEU A 64 -8.43 -21.92 -13.33
N THR A 65 -8.66 -22.90 -14.20
CA THR A 65 -9.54 -24.05 -13.90
C THR A 65 -8.97 -25.01 -12.86
N GLU A 66 -7.70 -24.85 -12.46
CA GLU A 66 -7.07 -25.59 -11.35
C GLU A 66 -7.42 -25.00 -9.97
N HIS A 67 -8.10 -23.84 -9.92
CA HIS A 67 -8.60 -23.22 -8.69
C HIS A 67 -10.03 -23.66 -8.40
N PHE A 68 -10.31 -24.07 -7.15
CA PHE A 68 -11.65 -24.50 -6.72
C PHE A 68 -12.73 -23.42 -6.86
N LEU A 69 -12.34 -22.14 -6.75
CA LEU A 69 -13.24 -21.00 -6.89
C LEU A 69 -13.39 -20.51 -8.33
N ALA A 70 -12.81 -21.22 -9.31
CA ALA A 70 -12.97 -20.88 -10.72
C ALA A 70 -14.44 -21.01 -11.15
N THR A 71 -14.88 -20.06 -11.97
CA THR A 71 -16.22 -20.06 -12.57
C THR A 71 -16.10 -19.80 -14.07
N ASP A 72 -17.07 -20.25 -14.86
CA ASP A 72 -17.06 -20.08 -16.33
C ASP A 72 -17.04 -18.61 -16.77
N ASN A 73 -17.39 -17.67 -15.88
CA ASN A 73 -17.37 -16.24 -16.14
C ASN A 73 -16.08 -15.52 -15.67
N MET A 74 -15.10 -16.26 -15.16
CA MET A 74 -13.77 -15.71 -14.88
C MET A 74 -12.85 -15.98 -16.07
N THR A 75 -12.07 -14.96 -16.45
CA THR A 75 -11.02 -15.09 -17.47
C THR A 75 -9.69 -14.79 -16.81
N LEU A 76 -8.72 -15.71 -16.96
CA LEU A 76 -7.35 -15.41 -16.55
C LEU A 76 -6.81 -14.33 -17.47
N ILE A 77 -6.56 -13.16 -16.91
CA ILE A 77 -5.85 -12.09 -17.60
C ILE A 77 -4.39 -12.33 -17.28
N ASP A 78 -3.76 -13.10 -18.16
CA ASP A 78 -2.40 -13.57 -17.94
C ASP A 78 -1.44 -12.38 -17.89
N TYR A 79 -0.93 -12.10 -16.70
CA TYR A 79 0.05 -11.03 -16.49
C TYR A 79 1.40 -11.41 -17.12
N HIS A 80 1.70 -12.69 -17.34
CA HIS A 80 2.96 -13.15 -17.93
C HIS A 80 3.15 -12.68 -19.36
N ASN A 81 2.25 -11.86 -19.89
CA ASN A 81 2.22 -11.45 -21.26
C ASN A 81 2.13 -9.92 -21.37
N LEU A 82 2.24 -9.21 -20.25
CA LEU A 82 2.37 -7.76 -20.19
C LEU A 82 3.85 -7.41 -20.34
N ASN A 83 4.32 -7.34 -21.58
CA ASN A 83 5.72 -7.15 -21.88
C ASN A 83 5.93 -5.88 -22.69
N CYS A 84 6.99 -5.15 -22.40
CA CYS A 84 7.37 -3.98 -23.20
C CYS A 84 8.21 -4.41 -24.40
N ASP A 85 9.23 -5.24 -24.19
CA ASP A 85 10.17 -5.67 -25.24
C ASP A 85 10.91 -6.97 -24.89
N GLY A 86 10.50 -7.66 -23.82
CA GLY A 86 11.15 -8.86 -23.28
C GLY A 86 12.45 -8.60 -22.56
N GLN A 87 12.90 -7.35 -22.44
CA GLN A 87 14.20 -7.04 -21.84
C GLN A 87 14.08 -6.73 -20.35
N LEU A 88 14.89 -7.42 -19.55
CA LEU A 88 15.06 -7.17 -18.11
C LEU A 88 15.82 -5.89 -17.80
N THR A 89 16.68 -5.42 -18.69
CA THR A 89 17.52 -4.25 -18.45
C THR A 89 17.48 -3.32 -19.66
N PRO A 90 17.61 -1.99 -19.45
CA PRO A 90 17.80 -1.06 -20.56
C PRO A 90 19.08 -1.39 -21.34
N SER A 91 19.10 -1.10 -22.65
CA SER A 91 20.31 -1.23 -23.45
C SER A 91 21.45 -0.36 -22.90
N LEU A 92 22.68 -0.87 -22.96
CA LEU A 92 23.89 -0.16 -22.55
C LEU A 92 23.95 1.24 -23.19
N GLY A 93 24.06 2.28 -22.35
CA GLY A 93 24.10 3.68 -22.76
C GLY A 93 22.81 4.48 -22.53
N ASN A 94 21.72 3.82 -22.12
CA ASN A 94 20.50 4.51 -21.70
C ASN A 94 20.65 5.12 -20.30
N ASN A 95 19.95 6.22 -20.05
CA ASN A 95 19.85 6.80 -18.71
C ASN A 95 19.01 5.87 -17.82
N LEU A 96 19.66 5.19 -16.86
CA LEU A 96 19.00 4.26 -15.94
C LEU A 96 17.97 4.94 -15.02
N TRP A 97 17.90 6.27 -15.05
CA TRP A 97 17.02 7.07 -14.20
C TRP A 97 15.71 7.40 -14.90
N VAL A 98 15.51 6.86 -16.09
CA VAL A 98 14.33 7.05 -16.93
C VAL A 98 13.79 5.68 -17.31
N GLY A 99 12.50 5.49 -17.06
CA GLY A 99 11.77 4.29 -17.47
C GLY A 99 11.58 4.22 -18.98
N ARG A 100 11.06 3.10 -19.44
CA ARG A 100 10.86 2.79 -20.85
C ARG A 100 9.37 2.69 -21.12
N SER A 101 8.89 3.40 -22.14
CA SER A 101 7.54 3.25 -22.65
C SER A 101 7.35 1.85 -23.26
N CYS A 102 6.15 1.33 -23.20
CA CYS A 102 5.79 0.02 -23.76
C CYS A 102 4.84 0.23 -24.93
N ASP A 103 5.05 -0.51 -26.02
CA ASP A 103 4.12 -0.48 -27.15
C ASP A 103 3.09 -1.60 -26.99
N SER A 104 1.85 -1.26 -27.31
CA SER A 104 0.73 -2.19 -27.40
C SER A 104 1.00 -3.43 -28.26
N GLU A 105 1.90 -3.34 -29.25
CA GLU A 105 2.27 -4.47 -30.11
C GLU A 105 3.00 -5.60 -29.35
N TYR A 106 3.63 -5.31 -28.21
CA TYR A 106 4.33 -6.30 -27.39
C TYR A 106 3.43 -7.00 -26.38
N LYS A 107 2.16 -6.58 -26.28
CA LYS A 107 1.16 -7.27 -25.47
C LYS A 107 1.00 -8.72 -25.95
N ASN A 108 1.12 -9.65 -25.03
CA ASN A 108 1.04 -11.10 -25.22
C ASN A 108 2.08 -11.72 -26.15
N THR A 109 3.24 -11.08 -26.30
CA THR A 109 4.30 -11.60 -27.18
C THR A 109 5.34 -12.46 -26.47
N ALA A 110 5.56 -12.26 -25.17
CA ALA A 110 6.53 -13.02 -24.37
C ALA A 110 6.29 -12.86 -22.86
N PRO A 111 6.77 -13.83 -22.03
CA PRO A 111 6.87 -13.74 -20.58
C PRO A 111 7.28 -12.36 -20.07
N THR A 112 6.46 -11.74 -19.22
CA THR A 112 6.84 -10.55 -18.44
C THR A 112 8.00 -10.93 -17.53
N PRO A 113 9.16 -10.28 -17.67
CA PRO A 113 10.31 -10.62 -16.84
C PRO A 113 10.14 -10.11 -15.40
N GLY A 114 10.52 -10.92 -14.41
CA GLY A 114 10.57 -10.55 -12.99
C GLY A 114 9.58 -11.31 -12.11
N ASP A 115 9.98 -11.55 -10.86
CA ASP A 115 9.09 -12.07 -9.81
C ASP A 115 8.39 -10.89 -9.12
N ASN A 116 7.07 -10.94 -8.98
CA ASN A 116 6.29 -9.83 -8.44
C ASN A 116 6.28 -9.86 -6.90
N SER A 117 6.56 -8.73 -6.26
CA SER A 117 6.63 -8.60 -4.80
C SER A 117 5.44 -7.84 -4.20
N GLU A 118 5.00 -6.74 -4.84
CA GLU A 118 3.93 -5.88 -4.33
C GLU A 118 3.14 -5.21 -5.46
N VAL A 119 1.86 -4.93 -5.21
CA VAL A 119 0.99 -4.19 -6.13
C VAL A 119 0.29 -3.06 -5.37
N ILE A 120 0.37 -1.85 -5.89
CA ILE A 120 -0.45 -0.70 -5.45
C ILE A 120 -1.35 -0.26 -6.59
N ILE A 121 -2.56 0.17 -6.24
CA ILE A 121 -3.55 0.66 -7.20
C ILE A 121 -3.93 2.08 -6.80
N GLU A 122 -3.85 3.01 -7.74
CA GLU A 122 -4.23 4.42 -7.54
C GLU A 122 -4.98 4.95 -8.76
N GLY A 123 -5.92 5.86 -8.51
CA GLY A 123 -6.75 6.44 -9.55
C GLY A 123 -8.07 7.02 -9.04
N ASP A 124 -8.85 7.55 -9.97
CA ASP A 124 -10.16 8.16 -9.69
C ASP A 124 -11.27 7.11 -9.64
N PHE A 125 -11.14 6.14 -8.73
CA PHE A 125 -12.15 5.11 -8.55
C PHE A 125 -13.47 5.69 -8.00
N PRO A 126 -14.64 5.19 -8.46
CA PRO A 126 -14.83 4.12 -9.46
C PRO A 126 -14.90 4.62 -10.91
N ASP A 127 -14.76 5.93 -11.15
CA ASP A 127 -15.07 6.56 -12.43
C ASP A 127 -13.97 6.34 -13.48
N CYS A 128 -12.70 6.25 -13.06
CA CYS A 128 -11.56 5.89 -13.91
C CYS A 128 -11.39 6.78 -15.17
N VAL A 129 -11.79 8.06 -15.09
CA VAL A 129 -11.77 9.05 -16.17
C VAL A 129 -10.38 9.69 -16.30
N GLU A 130 -9.83 10.17 -15.19
CA GLU A 130 -8.47 10.72 -15.11
C GLU A 130 -7.42 9.60 -15.11
N GLY A 131 -7.81 8.40 -14.69
CA GLY A 131 -7.12 7.15 -14.93
C GLY A 131 -7.05 6.26 -13.70
N CYS A 132 -7.04 4.95 -13.93
CA CYS A 132 -6.89 3.93 -12.90
C CYS A 132 -5.69 3.07 -13.26
N TYR A 133 -4.71 3.04 -12.36
CA TYR A 133 -3.41 2.43 -12.63
C TYR A 133 -3.04 1.45 -11.54
N ALA A 134 -2.32 0.40 -11.93
CA ALA A 134 -1.63 -0.49 -11.01
C ALA A 134 -0.12 -0.33 -11.18
N TYR A 135 0.58 -0.30 -10.06
CA TYR A 135 2.02 -0.20 -9.95
C TYR A 135 2.52 -1.50 -9.34
N VAL A 136 3.22 -2.29 -10.14
CA VAL A 136 3.61 -3.66 -9.77
C VAL A 136 5.12 -3.70 -9.59
N ALA A 137 5.59 -3.91 -8.36
CA ALA A 137 6.98 -4.22 -8.09
C ALA A 137 7.30 -5.63 -8.60
N ALA A 138 8.25 -5.73 -9.53
CA ALA A 138 8.64 -6.92 -10.26
C ALA A 138 10.15 -7.15 -10.12
N TYR A 139 10.58 -7.35 -8.88
CA TYR A 139 11.98 -7.58 -8.53
C TYR A 139 12.89 -6.42 -8.92
N ASN A 140 13.66 -6.50 -10.02
CA ASN A 140 14.54 -5.42 -10.48
C ASN A 140 13.82 -4.40 -11.40
N GLN A 141 12.50 -4.46 -11.47
CA GLN A 141 11.69 -3.50 -12.19
C GLN A 141 10.43 -3.15 -11.41
N PHE A 142 9.77 -2.06 -11.77
CA PHE A 142 8.33 -1.97 -11.57
C PHE A 142 7.63 -1.62 -12.87
N HIS A 143 6.36 -2.03 -12.96
CA HIS A 143 5.52 -1.80 -14.12
C HIS A 143 4.40 -0.83 -13.77
N ILE A 144 4.08 0.07 -14.71
CA ILE A 144 2.87 0.88 -14.65
C ILE A 144 1.85 0.29 -15.61
N LEU A 145 0.71 -0.14 -15.08
CA LEU A 145 -0.38 -0.75 -15.82
C LEU A 145 -1.58 0.19 -15.82
N ASP A 146 -2.21 0.38 -16.98
CA ASP A 146 -3.54 0.93 -17.11
C ASP A 146 -4.57 -0.18 -16.87
N ILE A 147 -5.38 0.00 -15.83
CA ILE A 147 -6.38 -0.97 -15.38
C ILE A 147 -7.82 -0.42 -15.47
N ARG A 148 -8.03 0.68 -16.20
CA ARG A 148 -9.36 1.27 -16.40
C ARG A 148 -10.37 0.29 -16.99
N GLU A 149 -9.89 -0.59 -17.86
CA GLU A 149 -10.64 -1.72 -18.39
C GLU A 149 -10.05 -3.01 -17.80
N PRO A 150 -10.63 -3.58 -16.72
CA PRO A 150 -10.06 -4.76 -16.08
C PRO A 150 -9.84 -5.92 -17.03
N ASN A 151 -10.71 -6.11 -18.04
CA ASN A 151 -10.58 -7.15 -19.06
C ASN A 151 -9.55 -6.84 -20.16
N ASN A 152 -8.89 -5.68 -20.10
CA ASN A 152 -8.00 -5.17 -21.13
C ASN A 152 -6.85 -4.36 -20.51
N VAL A 153 -6.21 -4.90 -19.46
CA VAL A 153 -5.03 -4.28 -18.83
C VAL A 153 -3.92 -4.01 -19.85
N GLN A 154 -3.38 -2.79 -19.85
CA GLN A 154 -2.26 -2.38 -20.71
C GLN A 154 -1.04 -2.02 -19.88
N GLN A 155 0.13 -2.54 -20.22
CA GLN A 155 1.38 -2.04 -19.64
C GLN A 155 1.83 -0.79 -20.38
N LEU A 156 2.03 0.31 -19.64
CA LEU A 156 2.37 1.62 -20.19
C LEU A 156 3.87 1.87 -20.18
N SER A 157 4.54 1.50 -19.09
CA SER A 157 5.98 1.65 -18.94
C SER A 157 6.56 0.65 -17.96
N THR A 158 7.88 0.49 -18.01
CA THR A 158 8.68 -0.19 -16.99
C THR A 158 9.83 0.70 -16.53
N TYR A 159 10.11 0.70 -15.23
CA TYR A 159 11.29 1.35 -14.67
C TYR A 159 12.24 0.28 -14.16
N TYR A 160 13.54 0.43 -14.45
CA TYR A 160 14.56 -0.52 -14.03
C TYR A 160 15.28 -0.02 -12.77
N ALA A 161 15.29 -0.86 -11.75
CA ALA A 161 16.05 -0.64 -10.53
C ALA A 161 17.51 -1.01 -10.77
N ASP A 162 18.36 0.01 -10.94
CA ASP A 162 19.79 -0.20 -11.19
C ASP A 162 20.56 -0.72 -9.98
N LEU A 163 20.03 -0.58 -8.76
CA LEU A 163 20.80 -0.73 -7.53
C LEU A 163 20.57 -2.02 -6.75
N ALA A 164 19.31 -2.43 -6.56
CA ALA A 164 18.87 -3.65 -5.88
C ALA A 164 17.40 -3.92 -6.23
N ARG A 165 16.86 -5.08 -5.83
CA ARG A 165 15.44 -5.39 -6.05
C ARG A 165 14.53 -4.41 -5.31
N ILE A 166 13.33 -4.21 -5.86
CA ILE A 166 12.24 -3.44 -5.30
C ILE A 166 11.40 -4.37 -4.43
N ILE A 167 11.33 -4.06 -3.14
CA ILE A 167 10.53 -4.81 -2.16
C ILE A 167 9.26 -4.10 -1.75
N ASP A 168 9.24 -2.78 -1.88
CA ASP A 168 8.13 -1.95 -1.46
C ASP A 168 7.91 -0.84 -2.50
N ILE A 169 6.65 -0.60 -2.84
CA ILE A 169 6.20 0.48 -3.73
C ILE A 169 5.01 1.20 -3.09
N LYS A 170 5.03 2.54 -3.16
CA LYS A 170 3.95 3.41 -2.69
C LYS A 170 3.71 4.52 -3.70
N VAL A 171 2.47 4.95 -3.83
CA VAL A 171 2.05 5.90 -4.86
C VAL A 171 1.26 7.02 -4.20
N THR A 172 1.50 8.25 -4.62
CA THR A 172 0.73 9.39 -4.11
C THR A 172 -0.69 9.37 -4.65
N GLN A 173 -1.64 9.91 -3.87
CA GLN A 173 -3.06 9.99 -4.24
C GLN A 173 -3.33 10.81 -5.51
N ASP A 174 -2.46 11.77 -5.85
CA ASP A 174 -2.51 12.52 -7.11
C ASP A 174 -1.92 11.73 -8.29
N ASN A 175 -1.44 10.51 -8.02
CA ASN A 175 -0.93 9.54 -8.96
C ASN A 175 0.29 10.03 -9.76
N ASN A 176 1.03 11.00 -9.24
CA ASN A 176 2.17 11.62 -9.92
C ASN A 176 3.53 11.16 -9.40
N TRP A 177 3.58 10.55 -8.22
CA TRP A 177 4.83 10.14 -7.59
C TRP A 177 4.78 8.70 -7.13
N VAL A 178 5.87 7.98 -7.37
CA VAL A 178 6.11 6.62 -6.90
C VAL A 178 7.33 6.64 -6.00
N LEU A 179 7.16 6.12 -4.78
CA LEU A 179 8.25 5.81 -3.86
C LEU A 179 8.56 4.32 -3.97
N ILE A 180 9.82 3.97 -4.22
CA ILE A 180 10.28 2.58 -4.17
C ILE A 180 11.39 2.41 -3.14
N ASN A 181 11.41 1.25 -2.51
CA ASN A 181 12.50 0.83 -1.64
C ASN A 181 13.31 -0.30 -2.28
N HIS A 182 14.61 -0.10 -2.34
CA HIS A 182 15.60 -1.08 -2.76
C HIS A 182 16.17 -1.81 -1.54
N GLU A 183 16.20 -3.14 -1.56
CA GLU A 183 16.88 -3.93 -0.51
C GLU A 183 17.49 -5.21 -1.05
N LEU A 184 18.66 -5.57 -0.51
CA LEU A 184 19.27 -6.88 -0.70
C LEU A 184 18.88 -7.81 0.45
N THR A 185 18.13 -8.86 0.15
CA THR A 185 17.63 -9.77 1.19
C THR A 185 18.23 -11.17 1.15
N ASN A 186 18.59 -11.66 -0.02
CA ASN A 186 19.13 -13.00 -0.18
C ASN A 186 20.11 -13.05 -1.35
N SER A 187 21.42 -13.08 -1.11
CA SER A 187 22.44 -13.14 -2.17
C SER A 187 22.37 -14.37 -3.09
N GLU A 188 21.64 -15.43 -2.73
CA GLU A 188 21.44 -16.63 -3.56
C GLU A 188 20.26 -16.48 -4.54
N LEU A 189 19.21 -15.73 -4.16
CA LEU A 189 18.04 -15.43 -5.00
C LEU A 189 18.16 -14.07 -5.69
N ASP A 190 18.73 -13.09 -4.99
CA ASP A 190 19.16 -11.76 -5.41
C ASP A 190 20.66 -11.84 -5.80
N PRO A 191 21.05 -12.52 -6.90
CA PRO A 191 22.46 -12.60 -7.26
C PRO A 191 22.99 -11.18 -7.43
N ILE A 192 23.92 -10.78 -6.56
CA ILE A 192 24.67 -9.52 -6.72
C ILE A 192 25.40 -9.67 -8.05
N PRO A 193 25.04 -8.91 -9.09
CA PRO A 193 25.53 -9.21 -10.41
C PRO A 193 27.05 -9.10 -10.48
N SER A 194 27.71 -10.16 -10.92
CA SER A 194 29.16 -10.18 -11.07
C SER A 194 29.56 -9.51 -12.38
N GLY A 195 30.16 -8.33 -12.28
CA GLY A 195 30.97 -7.73 -13.34
C GLY A 195 30.17 -7.24 -14.56
N SER A 196 29.97 -5.92 -14.61
CA SER A 196 29.33 -5.09 -15.66
C SER A 196 27.83 -4.79 -15.51
N GLU A 197 27.10 -5.51 -14.67
CA GLU A 197 25.72 -5.19 -14.32
C GLU A 197 25.71 -4.33 -13.04
N GLY A 198 25.24 -3.09 -13.15
CA GLY A 198 25.45 -2.00 -12.19
C GLY A 198 24.74 -2.08 -10.84
N ASN A 199 24.30 -3.26 -10.41
CA ASN A 199 23.52 -3.46 -9.20
C ASN A 199 24.43 -3.83 -8.02
N SER A 200 24.58 -2.90 -7.08
CA SER A 200 25.48 -3.07 -5.93
C SER A 200 24.85 -3.87 -4.79
N GLY A 201 23.56 -4.19 -4.86
CA GLY A 201 22.81 -4.77 -3.76
C GLY A 201 22.74 -3.84 -2.55
N MET A 202 22.86 -2.53 -2.77
CA MET A 202 22.78 -1.54 -1.69
C MET A 202 21.33 -1.11 -1.50
N ASN A 203 20.95 -0.87 -0.25
CA ASN A 203 19.63 -0.33 0.02
C ASN A 203 19.56 1.14 -0.45
N ARG A 204 18.38 1.57 -0.92
CA ARG A 204 18.11 2.96 -1.32
C ARG A 204 16.61 3.22 -1.39
N LEU A 205 16.20 4.46 -1.11
CA LEU A 205 14.85 4.91 -1.47
C LEU A 205 14.94 5.76 -2.73
N ASP A 206 14.08 5.52 -3.70
CA ASP A 206 13.94 6.36 -4.89
C ASP A 206 12.55 6.98 -4.94
N LEU A 207 12.50 8.27 -5.23
CA LEU A 207 11.27 8.98 -5.56
C LEU A 207 11.25 9.27 -7.05
N ILE A 208 10.19 8.80 -7.71
CA ILE A 208 10.07 8.73 -9.16
C ILE A 208 8.84 9.53 -9.58
N ASP A 209 9.05 10.48 -10.48
CA ASP A 209 8.00 11.23 -11.15
C ASP A 209 7.37 10.33 -12.23
N VAL A 210 6.09 10.05 -12.06
CA VAL A 210 5.26 9.26 -12.99
C VAL A 210 4.08 10.08 -13.50
N SER A 211 4.14 11.41 -13.43
CA SER A 211 3.11 12.29 -14.00
C SER A 211 2.82 11.93 -15.46
N ASP A 212 3.87 11.67 -16.24
CA ASP A 212 3.81 10.91 -17.49
C ASP A 212 3.99 9.40 -17.22
N LYS A 213 2.89 8.65 -17.28
CA LYS A 213 2.83 7.20 -17.03
C LYS A 213 3.64 6.37 -18.04
N THR A 214 4.02 6.96 -19.16
CA THR A 214 4.84 6.30 -20.20
C THR A 214 6.33 6.59 -20.06
N ASN A 215 6.70 7.54 -19.19
CA ASN A 215 8.07 8.01 -19.01
C ASN A 215 8.39 8.28 -17.52
N PRO A 216 8.49 7.24 -16.67
CA PRO A 216 8.90 7.38 -15.27
C PRO A 216 10.30 8.00 -15.16
N VAL A 217 10.51 8.98 -14.27
CA VAL A 217 11.83 9.62 -14.08
C VAL A 217 12.21 9.69 -12.60
N LYS A 218 13.35 9.11 -12.21
CA LYS A 218 13.89 9.27 -10.85
C LYS A 218 14.24 10.73 -10.60
N ARG A 219 13.71 11.31 -9.52
CA ARG A 219 13.93 12.72 -9.14
C ARG A 219 14.69 12.88 -7.83
N ALA A 220 14.53 11.95 -6.89
CA ALA A 220 15.23 12.01 -5.62
C ALA A 220 15.62 10.63 -5.09
N GLU A 221 16.66 10.57 -4.25
CA GLU A 221 17.11 9.32 -3.64
C GLU A 221 17.63 9.50 -2.20
N TRP A 222 17.51 8.45 -1.38
CA TRP A 222 18.19 8.31 -0.10
C TRP A 222 19.03 7.04 -0.08
N ASN A 223 20.36 7.18 -0.04
CA ASN A 223 21.28 6.04 -0.10
C ASN A 223 21.51 5.40 1.28
N ASN A 224 21.57 4.06 1.29
CA ASN A 224 21.85 3.23 2.46
C ASN A 224 20.87 3.42 3.64
N PRO A 225 19.53 3.37 3.43
CA PRO A 225 18.62 3.11 4.52
C PRO A 225 19.04 1.80 5.23
N PRO A 226 18.74 1.70 6.53
CA PRO A 226 18.93 0.45 7.26
C PRO A 226 18.20 -0.73 6.57
N ALA A 227 18.64 -1.98 6.76
CA ALA A 227 17.94 -3.14 6.20
C ALA A 227 16.53 -3.30 6.82
N GLY A 228 15.56 -3.80 6.04
CA GLY A 228 14.17 -3.92 6.43
C GLY A 228 13.37 -2.61 6.41
N PHE A 229 13.91 -1.52 5.83
CA PHE A 229 13.25 -0.21 5.77
C PHE A 229 12.13 -0.20 4.71
N HIS A 230 11.18 -1.11 4.81
CA HIS A 230 9.99 -1.25 3.95
C HIS A 230 8.71 -0.95 4.75
N ASN A 231 7.55 -0.96 4.10
CA ASN A 231 6.25 -0.55 4.64
C ASN A 231 6.21 0.96 4.93
N GLN A 232 6.56 1.72 3.91
CA GLN A 232 6.57 3.17 3.93
C GLN A 232 5.21 3.73 3.52
N ASP A 233 5.03 5.04 3.67
CA ASP A 233 3.95 5.75 3.01
C ASP A 233 4.45 7.10 2.45
N VAL A 234 3.70 7.68 1.52
CA VAL A 234 4.04 8.90 0.79
C VAL A 234 2.86 9.86 0.70
N HIS A 235 3.11 11.15 0.86
CA HIS A 235 2.07 12.17 0.73
C HIS A 235 2.58 13.46 0.10
N VAL A 236 1.73 14.10 -0.72
CA VAL A 236 1.97 15.41 -1.30
C VAL A 236 1.29 16.49 -0.47
N TYR A 237 2.07 17.45 0.02
CA TYR A 237 1.58 18.62 0.73
C TYR A 237 1.67 19.84 -0.19
N CYS A 238 0.53 20.43 -0.57
CA CYS A 238 0.48 21.61 -1.45
C CYS A 238 0.11 22.92 -0.75
N ASP A 239 -0.63 22.86 0.36
CA ASP A 239 -1.14 24.06 1.02
C ASP A 239 -1.13 23.85 2.53
N TRP A 240 0.05 23.92 3.17
CA TRP A 240 0.15 23.93 4.63
C TRP A 240 0.70 25.24 5.16
N SER A 241 0.22 25.65 6.33
CA SER A 241 0.40 27.01 6.88
C SER A 241 1.86 27.43 7.11
N ASN A 242 2.79 26.48 7.16
CA ASN A 242 4.20 26.70 7.49
C ASN A 242 5.13 26.19 6.37
N ALA A 243 4.62 26.06 5.14
CA ALA A 243 5.44 25.62 4.02
C ALA A 243 6.66 26.51 3.84
N PRO A 244 7.85 25.94 3.57
CA PRO A 244 9.01 26.73 3.20
C PRO A 244 8.68 27.65 2.04
N PRO A 245 9.09 28.92 2.09
CA PRO A 245 8.89 29.84 0.98
C PRO A 245 9.72 29.35 -0.21
N LEU A 246 9.12 28.63 -1.15
CA LEU A 246 9.74 28.25 -2.42
C LEU A 246 8.74 28.34 -3.59
N THR A 247 9.28 28.53 -4.79
CA THR A 247 8.58 28.94 -6.03
C THR A 247 7.63 27.91 -6.65
N SER A 248 7.31 26.83 -5.93
CA SER A 248 6.36 25.77 -6.30
C SER A 248 5.58 25.37 -5.04
N ASP A 249 4.25 25.40 -5.09
CA ASP A 249 3.40 25.30 -3.89
C ASP A 249 3.42 23.91 -3.22
N CYS A 250 3.89 22.84 -3.88
CA CYS A 250 3.85 21.47 -3.36
C CYS A 250 5.19 20.86 -2.91
N HIS A 251 5.12 19.90 -1.99
CA HIS A 251 6.23 19.12 -1.44
C HIS A 251 5.84 17.66 -1.23
N VAL A 252 6.76 16.72 -1.49
CA VAL A 252 6.55 15.29 -1.21
C VAL A 252 7.22 14.92 0.11
N PHE A 253 6.44 14.31 0.99
CA PHE A 253 6.89 13.73 2.26
C PHE A 253 6.77 12.22 2.24
N LEU A 254 7.70 11.59 2.96
CA LEU A 254 7.88 10.14 3.01
C LEU A 254 7.87 9.73 4.48
N PHE A 255 7.13 8.69 4.82
CA PHE A 255 6.93 8.20 6.18
C PHE A 255 7.49 6.78 6.28
N GLY A 256 8.73 6.68 6.70
CA GLY A 256 9.46 5.42 6.76
C GLY A 256 9.29 4.70 8.10
N ALA A 257 9.03 3.40 8.04
CA ALA A 257 9.11 2.53 9.20
C ALA A 257 10.56 2.10 9.43
N ASP A 258 11.16 2.55 10.54
CA ASP A 258 12.49 2.06 10.94
C ASP A 258 12.35 0.76 11.72
N PRO A 259 12.82 -0.37 11.15
CA PRO A 259 12.75 -1.66 11.80
C PRO A 259 13.85 -1.84 12.85
N TYR A 260 14.86 -0.97 12.97
CA TYR A 260 15.94 -1.24 13.91
C TYR A 260 15.48 -1.06 15.37
N PRO A 261 15.47 -2.14 16.18
CA PRO A 261 15.05 -2.05 17.58
C PRO A 261 16.09 -1.29 18.43
N GLU A 262 17.36 -1.23 17.97
CA GLU A 262 18.49 -0.71 18.75
C GLU A 262 19.50 0.08 17.89
N ILE A 263 20.05 1.12 18.53
CA ILE A 263 20.74 2.26 17.94
C ILE A 263 22.02 1.86 17.19
N GLY A 264 22.02 2.13 15.89
CA GLY A 264 23.22 2.18 15.06
C GLY A 264 23.09 3.23 13.96
N GLY A 265 23.31 4.51 14.28
CA GLY A 265 23.65 5.54 13.28
C GLY A 265 22.55 6.53 12.82
N GLY A 266 21.33 6.50 13.38
CA GLY A 266 20.18 7.24 12.83
C GLY A 266 19.72 8.53 13.53
N GLY A 267 20.14 8.83 14.76
CA GLY A 267 19.65 9.97 15.54
C GLY A 267 19.28 9.62 17.00
N ASN A 268 18.62 10.54 17.71
CA ASN A 268 18.22 10.39 19.13
C ASN A 268 16.82 9.75 19.33
N TYR A 269 16.10 9.41 18.26
CA TYR A 269 14.75 8.82 18.28
C TYR A 269 14.74 7.46 17.53
N LYS A 270 13.75 6.63 17.83
CA LYS A 270 13.47 5.28 17.30
C LYS A 270 12.08 5.18 16.66
N GLY A 271 11.92 4.37 15.61
CA GLY A 271 10.61 4.10 14.99
C GLY A 271 10.36 4.95 13.75
N THR A 272 9.20 5.58 13.63
CA THR A 272 8.84 6.33 12.42
C THR A 272 9.82 7.46 12.12
N GLN A 273 10.41 7.42 10.92
CA GLN A 273 11.26 8.48 10.37
C GLN A 273 10.52 9.20 9.26
N ILE A 274 10.57 10.53 9.25
CA ILE A 274 9.89 11.33 8.24
C ILE A 274 10.93 12.07 7.41
N PHE A 275 10.76 11.99 6.10
CA PHE A 275 11.64 12.61 5.13
C PHE A 275 10.85 13.52 4.21
N TRP A 276 11.60 14.34 3.48
CA TRP A 276 11.07 15.13 2.39
C TRP A 276 12.04 15.17 1.22
N ALA A 277 11.50 15.41 0.03
CA ALA A 277 12.27 15.56 -1.20
C ALA A 277 12.26 17.04 -1.65
N PRO A 278 13.29 17.83 -1.29
CA PRO A 278 13.27 19.26 -1.53
C PRO A 278 13.45 19.61 -3.02
N GLY A 279 12.61 20.54 -3.50
CA GLY A 279 12.79 21.19 -4.80
C GLY A 279 12.55 20.31 -6.03
N ILE A 280 11.91 19.15 -5.87
CA ILE A 280 11.57 18.24 -6.98
C ILE A 280 10.50 18.81 -7.94
N PHE A 281 9.73 19.81 -7.51
CA PHE A 281 8.72 20.51 -8.33
C PHE A 281 9.27 21.75 -9.06
N LEU A 282 10.55 22.10 -8.85
CA LEU A 282 11.14 23.34 -9.36
C LEU A 282 11.67 23.24 -10.81
N ASP A 283 11.80 22.03 -11.35
CA ASP A 283 12.47 21.82 -12.63
C ASP A 283 11.46 21.73 -13.79
N SER A 284 11.13 22.88 -14.41
CA SER A 284 10.61 22.94 -15.79
C SER A 284 11.70 22.73 -16.85
N ASP A 285 12.97 22.89 -16.45
CA ASP A 285 14.13 22.69 -17.30
C ASP A 285 14.80 21.38 -16.91
N ASN A 286 14.53 20.31 -17.65
CA ASN A 286 15.35 19.15 -18.06
C ASN A 286 16.63 18.79 -17.26
N SER A 287 16.68 19.11 -15.98
CA SER A 287 17.75 18.89 -15.04
C SER A 287 17.58 17.44 -14.63
N SER A 288 18.38 16.59 -15.26
CA SER A 288 18.46 15.15 -14.98
C SER A 288 19.11 14.87 -13.61
N ALA A 289 19.18 15.87 -12.72
CA ALA A 289 19.87 15.77 -11.45
C ALA A 289 18.93 15.18 -10.40
N VAL A 290 19.31 14.02 -9.88
CA VAL A 290 18.64 13.39 -8.75
C VAL A 290 19.07 14.07 -7.47
N ARG A 291 18.09 14.45 -6.68
CA ARG A 291 18.26 15.22 -5.45
C ARG A 291 18.31 14.29 -4.23
N PRO A 292 19.00 14.67 -3.15
CA PRO A 292 18.93 13.90 -1.92
C PRO A 292 17.54 14.02 -1.29
N ILE A 293 16.99 12.91 -0.83
CA ILE A 293 15.91 12.86 0.15
C ILE A 293 16.52 13.16 1.52
N GLU A 294 15.91 14.07 2.27
CA GLU A 294 16.43 14.56 3.55
C GLU A 294 15.50 14.24 4.71
N ARG A 295 16.07 14.03 5.90
CA ARG A 295 15.29 13.81 7.13
C ARG A 295 14.63 15.12 7.57
N HIS A 296 13.33 15.05 7.86
CA HIS A 296 12.52 16.20 8.27
C HIS A 296 11.90 16.09 9.65
N GLY A 297 11.62 14.87 10.12
CA GLY A 297 10.92 14.63 11.38
C GLY A 297 11.08 13.21 11.88
N GLY A 298 10.53 12.95 13.06
CA GLY A 298 10.63 11.64 13.70
C GLY A 298 9.67 11.46 14.85
N TYR A 299 9.29 10.21 15.10
CA TYR A 299 8.44 9.85 16.23
C TYR A 299 8.88 8.55 16.89
N SER A 300 8.97 8.60 18.21
CA SER A 300 9.09 7.44 19.09
C SER A 300 7.93 7.38 20.07
N PRO A 301 7.30 6.20 20.25
CA PRO A 301 6.42 5.98 21.37
C PRO A 301 7.14 6.26 22.69
N ASP A 302 6.45 6.93 23.61
CA ASP A 302 6.94 7.11 24.98
C ASP A 302 7.21 5.72 25.60
N PRO A 303 8.41 5.45 26.15
CA PRO A 303 8.73 4.18 26.81
C PRO A 303 7.72 3.75 27.88
N GLY A 304 7.07 4.70 28.57
CA GLY A 304 6.02 4.41 29.55
C GLY A 304 4.75 3.81 28.93
N THR A 305 4.63 3.85 27.60
CA THR A 305 3.46 3.42 26.85
C THR A 305 3.74 2.23 25.94
N THR A 306 4.94 1.62 26.00
CA THR A 306 5.29 0.47 25.14
C THR A 306 4.92 -0.88 25.74
N CYS A 307 4.14 -0.90 26.83
CA CYS A 307 3.81 -2.14 27.55
C CYS A 307 5.04 -2.93 28.03
N GLY A 308 6.19 -2.27 28.18
CA GLY A 308 7.46 -2.90 28.54
C GLY A 308 8.17 -3.61 27.39
N GLY A 309 7.63 -3.55 26.16
CA GLY A 309 8.24 -4.12 24.98
C GLY A 309 9.02 -3.11 24.11
N THR A 310 9.43 -3.59 22.96
CA THR A 310 10.33 -2.94 22.01
C THR A 310 9.64 -1.87 21.15
N VAL A 311 10.43 -0.87 20.74
CA VAL A 311 10.02 0.13 19.75
C VAL A 311 10.47 -0.36 18.39
N PHE A 312 9.63 -1.18 17.77
CA PHE A 312 9.81 -1.71 16.42
C PHE A 312 8.64 -1.24 15.56
N ASN A 313 8.85 -0.25 14.69
CA ASN A 313 7.83 0.21 13.76
C ASN A 313 7.87 -0.71 12.55
N HIS A 314 6.76 -1.39 12.27
CA HIS A 314 6.71 -2.38 11.20
C HIS A 314 5.91 -1.88 10.00
N ASP A 315 4.93 -1.01 10.19
CA ASP A 315 4.03 -0.59 9.13
C ASP A 315 3.48 0.81 9.42
N ASN A 316 3.19 1.56 8.36
CA ASN A 316 2.71 2.92 8.40
C ASN A 316 1.68 3.13 7.30
N VAL A 317 0.54 3.75 7.64
CA VAL A 317 -0.40 4.26 6.63
C VAL A 317 -0.81 5.68 6.94
N ILE A 318 -0.93 6.52 5.92
CA ILE A 318 -1.32 7.92 6.03
C ILE A 318 -2.67 8.16 5.36
N HIS A 319 -3.58 8.78 6.09
CA HIS A 319 -4.90 9.10 5.57
C HIS A 319 -5.36 10.48 5.99
N ARG A 320 -6.05 11.16 5.08
CA ARG A 320 -6.80 12.36 5.41
C ARG A 320 -8.11 11.95 6.07
N HIS A 321 -8.30 12.36 7.32
CA HIS A 321 -9.52 12.12 8.06
C HIS A 321 -10.70 12.80 7.34
N PRO A 322 -11.76 12.06 6.96
CA PRO A 322 -12.80 12.57 6.05
C PRO A 322 -13.67 13.68 6.66
N ILE A 323 -13.77 13.74 7.99
CA ILE A 323 -14.56 14.75 8.71
C ILE A 323 -13.72 15.98 9.09
N THR A 324 -12.58 15.78 9.76
CA THR A 324 -11.77 16.90 10.28
C THR A 324 -10.81 17.47 9.24
N GLY A 325 -10.51 16.74 8.17
CA GLY A 325 -9.51 17.10 7.17
C GLY A 325 -8.07 16.96 7.65
N GLN A 326 -7.84 16.52 8.90
CA GLN A 326 -6.50 16.27 9.43
C GLN A 326 -5.82 15.15 8.63
N LEU A 327 -4.53 15.30 8.39
CA LEU A 327 -3.70 14.24 7.85
C LEU A 327 -3.11 13.45 9.01
N LEU A 328 -3.52 12.19 9.13
CA LEU A 328 -3.17 11.33 10.24
C LEU A 328 -2.28 10.20 9.75
N LEU A 329 -1.16 10.01 10.42
CA LEU A 329 -0.30 8.85 10.26
C LEU A 329 -0.69 7.80 11.30
N TYR A 330 -0.99 6.60 10.84
CA TYR A 330 -1.28 5.42 11.63
C TYR A 330 -0.06 4.51 11.58
N ALA A 331 0.73 4.52 12.65
CA ALA A 331 1.97 3.76 12.75
C ALA A 331 1.76 2.50 13.62
N ALA A 332 2.01 1.34 13.05
CA ALA A 332 1.95 0.06 13.74
C ALA A 332 3.32 -0.26 14.34
N TYR A 333 3.33 -0.40 15.67
CA TYR A 333 4.48 -0.89 16.42
C TYR A 333 4.16 -2.26 17.02
N TRP A 334 5.12 -3.17 17.04
CA TRP A 334 4.92 -4.52 17.58
C TRP A 334 4.41 -4.49 19.02
N ASP A 335 5.24 -4.07 19.97
CA ASP A 335 4.87 -4.07 21.38
C ASP A 335 4.19 -2.76 21.81
N ALA A 336 4.48 -1.65 21.11
CA ALA A 336 3.90 -0.36 21.43
C ALA A 336 2.49 -0.17 20.80
N GLY A 337 2.00 -1.13 20.02
CA GLY A 337 0.67 -1.08 19.39
C GLY A 337 0.52 0.02 18.34
N LEU A 338 -0.73 0.36 18.01
CA LEU A 338 -1.03 1.41 17.03
C LEU A 338 -0.83 2.79 17.65
N ARG A 339 -0.20 3.68 16.89
CA ARG A 339 -0.02 5.11 17.20
C ARG A 339 -0.66 5.96 16.11
N ILE A 340 -1.39 6.98 16.51
CA ILE A 340 -2.08 7.90 15.61
C ILE A 340 -1.47 9.28 15.80
N LEU A 341 -0.81 9.80 14.77
CA LEU A 341 -0.04 11.03 14.80
C LEU A 341 -0.68 12.06 13.87
N ASP A 342 -0.87 13.29 14.35
CA ASP A 342 -1.28 14.41 13.49
C ASP A 342 -0.05 15.00 12.78
N VAL A 343 0.02 14.72 11.48
CA VAL A 343 1.09 15.17 10.57
C VAL A 343 0.60 16.25 9.61
N SER A 344 -0.54 16.89 9.89
CA SER A 344 -1.17 17.88 9.01
C SER A 344 -0.29 19.10 8.72
N THR A 345 0.56 19.49 9.67
CA THR A 345 1.37 20.72 9.58
C THR A 345 2.86 20.41 9.79
N PRO A 346 3.59 20.03 8.75
CA PRO A 346 5.04 19.89 8.81
C PRO A 346 5.70 21.21 9.27
N PRO A 347 6.76 21.15 10.09
CA PRO A 347 7.46 22.35 10.53
C PRO A 347 8.28 22.95 9.37
N LEU A 348 8.43 24.28 9.39
CA LEU A 348 9.27 25.01 8.42
C LEU A 348 10.75 24.60 8.52
N VAL A 349 11.24 24.48 9.75
CA VAL A 349 12.61 24.05 10.04
C VAL A 349 12.59 22.55 10.30
N PRO A 350 13.37 21.74 9.56
CA PRO A 350 13.48 20.32 9.80
C PRO A 350 13.82 20.00 11.27
N ASP A 351 13.19 18.95 11.80
CA ASP A 351 13.48 18.35 13.10
C ASP A 351 14.07 16.94 12.89
N PRO A 352 15.30 16.83 12.34
CA PRO A 352 15.89 15.55 11.97
C PRO A 352 16.22 14.68 13.19
N TYR A 353 16.00 15.17 14.41
CA TYR A 353 16.19 14.44 15.66
C TYR A 353 14.86 14.06 16.33
N GLY A 354 13.72 14.33 15.69
CA GLY A 354 12.40 13.89 16.17
C GLY A 354 12.08 14.37 17.58
N VAL A 355 12.53 15.58 17.96
CA VAL A 355 12.36 16.09 19.33
C VAL A 355 10.94 16.64 19.55
N SER A 356 10.32 17.14 18.48
CA SER A 356 9.09 17.92 18.54
C SER A 356 8.05 17.48 17.52
N TRP A 357 8.42 17.25 16.26
CA TRP A 357 7.47 16.89 15.22
C TRP A 357 7.74 15.53 14.57
N PRO A 358 6.73 14.65 14.47
CA PRO A 358 5.41 14.71 15.12
C PRO A 358 5.44 14.18 16.57
N GLN A 359 6.61 14.14 17.21
CA GLN A 359 6.79 13.64 18.59
C GLN A 359 5.74 14.14 19.60
N ASN A 360 5.34 15.42 19.50
CA ASN A 360 4.35 16.04 20.38
C ASN A 360 2.91 16.01 19.84
N ASN A 361 2.69 15.34 18.71
CA ASN A 361 1.42 15.32 17.98
C ASN A 361 0.75 13.94 17.99
N GLU A 362 1.05 13.07 18.95
CA GLU A 362 0.28 11.84 19.16
C GLU A 362 -1.13 12.20 19.65
N VAL A 363 -2.13 11.90 18.83
CA VAL A 363 -3.54 12.22 19.10
C VAL A 363 -4.35 11.00 19.56
N GLY A 364 -3.78 9.80 19.43
CA GLY A 364 -4.42 8.58 19.90
C GLY A 364 -3.51 7.36 19.79
N ARG A 365 -3.87 6.30 20.51
CA ARG A 365 -3.14 5.03 20.52
C ARG A 365 -4.04 3.86 20.85
N TRP A 366 -3.63 2.67 20.43
CA TRP A 366 -4.25 1.40 20.78
C TRP A 366 -3.16 0.41 21.19
N MET A 367 -3.06 0.15 22.50
CA MET A 367 -1.95 -0.58 23.12
C MET A 367 -2.33 -2.01 23.52
N GLY A 368 -1.42 -2.96 23.32
CA GLY A 368 -1.62 -4.38 23.65
C GLY A 368 -1.80 -4.72 25.13
N CYS A 369 -1.52 -3.78 26.05
CA CYS A 369 -1.65 -3.98 27.50
C CYS A 369 -2.70 -3.05 28.13
N SER A 370 -3.18 -3.44 29.31
CA SER A 370 -4.10 -2.61 30.08
C SER A 370 -3.39 -1.37 30.62
N SER A 371 -3.96 -0.21 30.33
CA SER A 371 -3.62 1.09 30.93
C SER A 371 -4.57 1.49 32.07
N ALA A 372 -5.64 0.73 32.30
CA ALA A 372 -6.70 1.06 33.27
C ALA A 372 -7.30 -0.19 33.96
N ASN A 373 -7.53 -0.07 35.27
CA ASN A 373 -8.01 -1.17 36.11
C ASN A 373 -9.52 -1.51 35.91
N ASP A 374 -10.26 -0.72 35.14
CA ASP A 374 -11.70 -0.84 34.92
C ASP A 374 -12.09 -1.60 33.66
N GLY A 375 -11.11 -2.06 32.87
CA GLY A 375 -11.32 -2.96 31.73
C GLY A 375 -11.97 -2.30 30.50
N TRP A 376 -11.95 -0.97 30.39
CA TRP A 376 -12.44 -0.28 29.20
C TRP A 376 -11.37 -0.21 28.11
N TYR A 377 -11.74 -0.61 26.89
CA TYR A 377 -10.90 -0.62 25.70
C TYR A 377 -11.36 0.52 24.77
N GLY A 378 -10.57 1.59 24.71
CA GLY A 378 -10.81 2.89 24.05
C GLY A 378 -9.46 3.63 23.97
N PRO A 379 -9.37 4.88 23.48
CA PRO A 379 -8.18 5.52 22.83
C PRO A 379 -6.85 5.63 23.61
N GLU A 380 -6.78 4.99 24.78
CA GLU A 380 -5.62 4.72 25.61
C GLU A 380 -5.37 3.20 25.81
N GLY A 381 -5.94 2.30 25.01
CA GLY A 381 -5.75 0.85 25.22
C GLY A 381 -6.62 -0.06 24.35
N GLY A 382 -5.99 -1.07 23.77
CA GLY A 382 -6.68 -2.32 23.51
C GLY A 382 -5.86 -3.43 22.85
N GLY A 383 -6.23 -4.62 23.29
CA GLY A 383 -5.41 -5.82 23.27
C GLY A 383 -5.32 -6.50 21.92
N HIS A 384 -4.25 -7.27 21.78
CA HIS A 384 -4.03 -8.21 20.68
C HIS A 384 -4.55 -9.61 21.00
N ALA A 385 -4.87 -10.32 19.93
CA ALA A 385 -5.15 -11.74 19.89
C ALA A 385 -3.91 -12.57 20.24
N GLY A 386 -3.93 -13.22 21.40
CA GLY A 386 -3.34 -14.56 21.58
C GLY A 386 -1.81 -14.68 21.56
N MET A 387 -1.04 -13.64 21.84
CA MET A 387 0.39 -13.83 22.16
C MET A 387 0.54 -14.26 23.62
N SER A 388 0.96 -15.51 23.83
CA SER A 388 1.20 -16.15 25.13
C SER A 388 2.62 -15.95 25.63
#